data_AF-A0A4P7NJL7-F1
#
_entry.id   AF-A0A4P7NJL7-F1
#
_cell.length_a   1.000
_cell.length_b   1.000
_cell.length_c   1.000
_cell.angle_alpha   90.00
_cell.angle_beta   90.00
_cell.angle_gamma   90.00
#
_symmetry.space_group_name_H-M   'P 1'
#
loop_
_entity.id
_entity.type
_entity.pdbx_description
1 polymer ?
#
loop_
_entity_poly.entity_id
_entity_poly.type
_entity_poly.pdbx_seq_one_letter_code
_entity_poly.pdbx_strand_id
1 'polypeptide(L)'
;MNVPYASRSGLLDARGQPIQSGLSSPVALDFKKDGIVVFSGGTAANFLVDVFNRIVERRGCPLTYVIPISDNGGSSSELIRVLGGPSVGDIRSRLVRLIPNQENEENTALRALFEHRLSADPGTAKLEWLDIVEGNHILWTFISSPKRELIRSVLNTLNLEVVKRSRPTSLFNFSKASVGNMFLTGARLFSGSFEAAIYLLAMICSIPTTVSVLPAINSNFTHHIAASLADGTVLTGQVAISHPSAPTAVPDSMAAAAAAAAAAATNSLSPAAAARQHPQDLEPTGPAAMARLAAAAEALNTEDATLPGSLPVLRSHNISFSKDDEEDLPARIGRVWYINPYGHEIWPVANPKVLAALRGAEVIVYSIGSLYTSIIPSLILRGVGSAIAGGSGAAATKVLILNSSVDRETGPKEDPMSAVDFVVALARAASGGEGGERDARKYVTHLVYLDGDDVEDGGAHAQSGSGELAPVVDKAALGTMGIVCVKVKGRLDTSRDAGGVRRYEEGELIAALERILEIHGRGLKAVLAKTITPDKLRPANHACLFYKYETTAAWPLSFARVMWEAGKVGKNQGHWLLFFDVVRATKMGRRFFAGCT
;
A
#
# COMPACT_ATOMS: atom_id res chain seq x y z
N MET A 1 -3.70 55.26 6.46
CA MET A 1 -4.19 55.52 7.84
C MET A 1 -3.98 54.26 8.66
N ASN A 2 -3.09 54.32 9.64
CA ASN A 2 -2.88 53.28 10.64
C ASN A 2 -4.10 53.21 11.58
N VAL A 3 -4.61 52.01 11.84
CA VAL A 3 -5.48 51.75 13.00
C VAL A 3 -4.94 50.48 13.70
N PRO A 4 -4.67 50.51 15.02
CA PRO A 4 -3.87 49.49 15.69
C PRO A 4 -4.71 48.31 16.22
N TYR A 5 -4.05 47.16 16.30
CA TYR A 5 -4.52 45.92 16.92
C TYR A 5 -4.64 46.10 18.44
N ALA A 6 -5.87 46.14 18.96
CA ALA A 6 -6.13 46.17 20.40
C ALA A 6 -6.27 44.73 20.96
N SER A 7 -5.61 44.54 22.10
CA SER A 7 -5.44 43.33 22.90
C SER A 7 -6.75 42.64 23.32
N ARG A 8 -6.71 41.30 23.36
CA ARG A 8 -7.73 40.39 23.92
C ARG A 8 -8.14 40.80 25.35
N SER A 9 -9.35 41.31 25.53
CA SER A 9 -10.04 41.38 26.82
C SER A 9 -10.84 40.10 27.05
N GLY A 10 -10.51 39.33 28.08
CA GLY A 10 -11.23 38.11 28.47
C GLY A 10 -12.64 38.39 28.97
N LEU A 11 -13.59 37.48 28.67
CA LEU A 11 -14.96 37.57 29.19
C LEU A 11 -14.97 37.40 30.73
N LEU A 12 -15.68 38.32 31.39
CA LEU A 12 -16.03 38.26 32.81
C LEU A 12 -17.46 37.73 32.95
N ASP A 13 -17.78 37.06 34.07
CA ASP A 13 -19.15 36.63 34.37
C ASP A 13 -20.04 37.78 34.89
N ALA A 14 -21.33 37.50 35.12
CA ALA A 14 -22.31 38.48 35.60
C ALA A 14 -22.02 39.04 37.02
N ARG A 15 -20.95 38.58 37.69
CA ARG A 15 -20.46 39.10 38.97
C ARG A 15 -19.06 39.74 38.85
N GLY A 16 -18.60 39.99 37.62
CA GLY A 16 -17.33 40.69 37.35
C GLY A 16 -16.08 39.85 37.63
N GLN A 17 -16.19 38.52 37.70
CA GLN A 17 -15.05 37.63 37.92
C GLN A 17 -14.52 37.06 36.58
N PRO A 18 -13.20 36.87 36.41
CA PRO A 18 -12.63 36.18 35.26
C PRO A 18 -13.19 34.76 35.13
N ILE A 19 -13.76 34.43 33.97
CA ILE A 19 -14.19 33.07 33.67
C ILE A 19 -12.93 32.20 33.57
N GLN A 20 -12.61 31.47 34.64
CA GLN A 20 -11.56 30.45 34.60
C GLN A 20 -12.02 29.34 33.65
N SER A 21 -11.41 29.29 32.46
CA SER A 21 -11.53 28.14 31.57
C SER A 21 -10.89 26.94 32.25
N GLY A 22 -11.72 26.13 32.93
CA GLY A 22 -11.34 24.83 33.51
C GLY A 22 -11.02 23.77 32.45
N LEU A 23 -10.27 24.13 31.40
CA LEU A 23 -9.54 23.12 30.63
C LEU A 23 -8.36 22.71 31.49
N SER A 24 -8.58 21.66 32.29
CA SER A 24 -7.52 20.72 32.61
C SER A 24 -6.69 20.48 31.35
N SER A 25 -5.37 20.58 31.47
CA SER A 25 -4.40 20.12 30.46
C SER A 25 -4.96 18.91 29.72
N PRO A 26 -4.87 18.81 28.38
CA PRO A 26 -5.41 17.66 27.67
C PRO A 26 -4.85 16.43 28.37
N VAL A 27 -5.76 15.65 28.95
CA VAL A 27 -5.44 14.33 29.47
C VAL A 27 -4.77 13.65 28.28
N ALA A 28 -3.45 13.48 28.36
CA ALA A 28 -2.73 12.68 27.41
C ALA A 28 -3.33 11.29 27.59
N LEU A 29 -4.33 10.98 26.76
CA LEU A 29 -4.82 9.63 26.58
C LEU A 29 -3.58 8.86 26.13
N ASP A 30 -2.99 8.15 27.06
CA ASP A 30 -1.91 7.22 26.81
C ASP A 30 -2.55 6.08 26.01
N PHE A 31 -2.67 6.30 24.69
CA PHE A 31 -3.15 5.29 23.77
C PHE A 31 -2.12 4.17 23.84
N LYS A 32 -2.48 3.10 24.55
CA LYS A 32 -1.70 1.88 24.56
C LYS A 32 -1.54 1.44 23.10
N LYS A 33 -0.31 1.55 22.58
CA LYS A 33 0.02 1.22 21.20
C LYS A 33 -0.03 -0.29 21.06
N ASP A 34 -1.20 -0.79 20.67
CA ASP A 34 -1.44 -2.23 20.57
C ASP A 34 -1.77 -2.64 19.12
N GLY A 35 -1.80 -1.74 18.13
CA GLY A 35 -2.30 -2.06 16.78
C GLY A 35 -1.25 -2.45 15.73
N ILE A 36 -1.67 -3.23 14.72
CA ILE A 36 -0.87 -3.55 13.53
C ILE A 36 -1.45 -2.82 12.32
N VAL A 37 -0.61 -2.08 11.60
CA VAL A 37 -0.96 -1.45 10.32
C VAL A 37 -0.21 -2.14 9.20
N VAL A 38 -0.91 -2.57 8.15
CA VAL A 38 -0.33 -3.23 6.99
C VAL A 38 -0.59 -2.38 5.75
N PHE A 39 0.45 -1.80 5.18
CA PHE A 39 0.40 -1.28 3.81
C PHE A 39 0.40 -2.46 2.85
N SER A 40 -0.67 -2.57 2.07
CA SER A 40 -0.93 -3.71 1.19
C SER A 40 -1.49 -3.22 -0.13
N GLY A 41 -1.20 -3.94 -1.21
CA GLY A 41 -1.96 -3.85 -2.46
C GLY A 41 -2.04 -5.20 -3.15
N GLY A 42 -2.79 -5.25 -4.25
CA GLY A 42 -2.90 -6.40 -5.14
C GLY A 42 -3.31 -7.73 -4.51
N THR A 43 -3.18 -8.79 -5.31
CA THR A 43 -3.51 -10.17 -4.94
C THR A 43 -2.40 -10.90 -4.20
N ALA A 44 -1.14 -10.47 -4.33
CA ALA A 44 0.02 -11.13 -3.72
C ALA A 44 -0.10 -11.19 -2.19
N ALA A 45 -0.50 -10.08 -1.57
CA ALA A 45 -0.69 -10.00 -0.13
C ALA A 45 -1.88 -10.83 0.41
N ASN A 46 -2.72 -11.43 -0.45
CA ASN A 46 -3.86 -12.25 0.01
C ASN A 46 -3.40 -13.55 0.68
N PHE A 47 -2.21 -14.04 0.32
CA PHE A 47 -1.57 -15.17 0.96
C PHE A 47 -1.18 -14.86 2.42
N LEU A 48 -0.86 -13.60 2.73
CA LEU A 48 -0.46 -13.18 4.08
C LEU A 48 -1.63 -12.86 5.02
N VAL A 49 -2.88 -12.88 4.54
CA VAL A 49 -4.05 -12.57 5.38
C VAL A 49 -4.16 -13.51 6.56
N ASP A 50 -4.00 -14.81 6.33
CA ASP A 50 -4.14 -15.82 7.38
C ASP A 50 -3.01 -15.71 8.42
N VAL A 51 -1.81 -15.32 7.98
CA VAL A 51 -0.66 -15.00 8.86
C VAL A 51 -1.01 -13.86 9.80
N PHE A 52 -1.52 -12.72 9.29
CA PHE A 52 -1.87 -11.58 10.14
C PHE A 52 -3.07 -11.86 11.03
N ASN A 53 -4.08 -12.58 10.54
CA ASN A 53 -5.25 -12.96 11.35
C ASN A 53 -4.83 -13.81 12.55
N ARG A 54 -3.96 -14.81 12.36
CA ARG A 54 -3.44 -15.64 13.46
C ARG A 54 -2.66 -14.83 14.50
N ILE A 55 -1.82 -13.90 14.06
CA ILE A 55 -1.06 -13.02 14.98
C ILE A 55 -2.03 -12.16 15.81
N VAL A 56 -3.06 -11.64 15.16
CA VAL A 56 -4.06 -10.77 15.77
C VAL A 56 -4.95 -11.51 16.75
N GLU A 57 -5.41 -12.71 16.40
CA GLU A 57 -6.17 -13.59 17.29
C GLU A 57 -5.40 -13.94 18.56
N ARG A 58 -4.10 -14.23 18.44
CA ARG A 58 -3.22 -14.54 19.59
C ARG A 58 -2.96 -13.34 20.49
N ARG A 59 -2.81 -12.14 19.90
CA ARG A 59 -2.48 -10.91 20.64
C ARG A 59 -3.69 -10.12 21.13
N GLY A 60 -4.87 -10.34 20.53
CA GLY A 60 -6.07 -9.55 20.82
C GLY A 60 -5.91 -8.08 20.44
N CYS A 61 -5.33 -7.80 19.26
CA CYS A 61 -5.00 -6.44 18.82
C CYS A 61 -5.77 -6.00 17.57
N PRO A 62 -5.95 -4.68 17.33
CA PRO A 62 -6.57 -4.21 16.09
C PRO A 62 -5.62 -4.34 14.89
N LEU A 63 -6.17 -4.76 13.74
CA LEU A 63 -5.46 -4.88 12.46
C LEU A 63 -6.05 -3.90 11.45
N THR A 64 -5.21 -3.09 10.81
CA THR A 64 -5.63 -2.13 9.78
C THR A 64 -4.87 -2.36 8.49
N TYR A 65 -5.56 -2.73 7.42
CA TYR A 65 -5.02 -2.73 6.07
C TYR A 65 -5.21 -1.36 5.42
N VAL A 66 -4.13 -0.80 4.89
CA VAL A 66 -4.14 0.44 4.10
C VAL A 66 -3.92 0.07 2.64
N ILE A 67 -4.88 0.41 1.79
CA ILE A 67 -4.91 0.01 0.38
C ILE A 67 -4.96 1.25 -0.53
N PRO A 68 -4.08 1.36 -1.54
CA PRO A 68 -4.14 2.46 -2.50
C PRO A 68 -5.41 2.40 -3.37
N ILE A 69 -5.80 3.53 -3.96
CA ILE A 69 -7.00 3.63 -4.82
C ILE A 69 -6.67 4.06 -6.26
N SER A 70 -5.39 3.93 -6.66
CA SER A 70 -4.86 4.42 -7.94
C SER A 70 -4.97 3.45 -9.11
N ASP A 71 -5.41 2.22 -8.88
CA ASP A 71 -5.45 1.17 -9.89
C ASP A 71 -6.47 1.48 -10.99
N ASN A 72 -6.00 1.57 -12.23
CA ASN A 72 -6.84 1.83 -13.41
C ASN A 72 -6.92 0.64 -14.38
N GLY A 73 -6.64 -0.58 -13.90
CA GLY A 73 -6.67 -1.81 -14.71
C GLY A 73 -7.90 -2.71 -14.48
N GLY A 74 -8.05 -3.70 -15.36
CA GLY A 74 -8.99 -4.82 -15.25
C GLY A 74 -10.46 -4.41 -15.14
N SER A 75 -11.25 -5.16 -14.37
CA SER A 75 -12.70 -4.91 -14.19
C SER A 75 -13.01 -3.59 -13.46
N SER A 76 -12.03 -2.95 -12.82
CA SER A 76 -12.21 -1.63 -12.21
C SER A 76 -12.17 -0.53 -13.28
N SER A 77 -11.38 -0.69 -14.35
CA SER A 77 -11.22 0.30 -15.41
C SER A 77 -12.54 0.69 -16.08
N GLU A 78 -13.39 -0.29 -16.39
CA GLU A 78 -14.67 -0.06 -17.05
C GLU A 78 -15.69 0.64 -16.14
N LEU A 79 -15.68 0.33 -14.83
CA LEU A 79 -16.49 1.03 -13.84
C LEU A 79 -16.03 2.47 -13.65
N ILE A 80 -14.72 2.70 -13.57
CA ILE A 80 -14.13 4.04 -13.49
C ILE A 80 -14.47 4.83 -14.76
N ARG A 81 -14.33 4.20 -15.92
CA ARG A 81 -14.64 4.81 -17.20
C ARG A 81 -16.09 5.25 -17.25
N VAL A 82 -17.07 4.39 -16.98
CA VAL A 82 -18.50 4.74 -17.15
C VAL A 82 -19.08 5.50 -15.97
N LEU A 83 -18.72 5.17 -14.74
CA LEU A 83 -19.36 5.69 -13.52
C LEU A 83 -18.47 6.65 -12.72
N GLY A 84 -17.19 6.75 -13.06
CA GLY A 84 -16.19 7.53 -12.32
C GLY A 84 -15.87 6.96 -10.94
N GLY A 85 -14.80 7.46 -10.33
CA GLY A 85 -14.48 7.24 -8.92
C GLY A 85 -13.23 6.43 -8.62
N PRO A 86 -13.03 6.07 -7.34
CA PRO A 86 -11.82 5.39 -6.92
C PRO A 86 -11.79 3.97 -7.48
N SER A 87 -10.58 3.42 -7.62
CA SER A 87 -10.46 1.99 -7.84
C SER A 87 -10.93 1.20 -6.63
N VAL A 88 -11.66 0.11 -6.89
CA VAL A 88 -12.28 -0.72 -5.84
C VAL A 88 -11.71 -2.14 -5.79
N GLY A 89 -10.88 -2.53 -6.77
CA GLY A 89 -10.45 -3.92 -6.99
C GLY A 89 -9.67 -4.53 -5.83
N ASP A 90 -8.63 -3.84 -5.36
CA ASP A 90 -7.79 -4.31 -4.26
C ASP A 90 -8.53 -4.33 -2.93
N ILE A 91 -9.36 -3.30 -2.68
CA ILE A 91 -10.22 -3.22 -1.49
C ILE A 91 -11.22 -4.36 -1.47
N ARG A 92 -11.91 -4.63 -2.59
CA ARG A 92 -12.78 -5.80 -2.74
C ARG A 92 -12.00 -7.07 -2.43
N SER A 93 -10.84 -7.27 -3.07
CA SER A 93 -10.06 -8.49 -2.88
C SER A 93 -9.70 -8.72 -1.41
N ARG A 94 -9.33 -7.66 -0.68
CA ARG A 94 -9.02 -7.77 0.75
C ARG A 94 -10.25 -8.08 1.59
N LEU A 95 -11.35 -7.36 1.37
CA LEU A 95 -12.60 -7.58 2.10
C LEU A 95 -13.12 -9.01 1.91
N VAL A 96 -13.13 -9.50 0.67
CA VAL A 96 -13.58 -10.85 0.39
C VAL A 96 -12.63 -11.89 0.99
N ARG A 97 -11.32 -11.65 1.00
CA ARG A 97 -10.38 -12.58 1.67
C ARG A 97 -10.60 -12.65 3.19
N LEU A 98 -11.01 -11.55 3.81
CA LEU A 98 -11.28 -11.43 5.24
C LEU A 98 -12.64 -12.02 5.70
N ILE A 99 -13.48 -12.51 4.78
CA ILE A 99 -14.71 -13.19 5.16
C ILE A 99 -14.37 -14.42 6.02
N PRO A 100 -14.96 -14.57 7.22
CA PRO A 100 -14.61 -15.69 8.10
C PRO A 100 -14.86 -17.04 7.45
N ASN A 101 -13.85 -17.91 7.47
CA ASN A 101 -13.91 -19.28 6.92
C ASN A 101 -14.54 -20.30 7.88
N GLN A 102 -15.19 -19.85 8.96
CA GLN A 102 -16.00 -20.75 9.80
C GLN A 102 -17.03 -21.45 8.92
N GLU A 103 -17.37 -22.71 9.21
CA GLU A 103 -18.28 -23.60 8.45
C GLU A 103 -19.72 -23.06 8.31
N ASN A 104 -19.87 -21.85 7.78
CA ASN A 104 -21.09 -21.14 7.54
C ASN A 104 -21.28 -21.08 6.02
N GLU A 105 -22.24 -21.85 5.53
CA GLU A 105 -22.60 -21.93 4.11
C GLU A 105 -22.88 -20.54 3.51
N GLU A 106 -23.46 -19.63 4.30
CA GLU A 106 -23.76 -18.27 3.84
C GLU A 106 -22.48 -17.46 3.59
N ASN A 107 -21.46 -17.58 4.45
CA ASN A 107 -20.18 -16.89 4.24
C ASN A 107 -19.47 -17.42 2.99
N THR A 108 -19.53 -18.73 2.75
CA THR A 108 -19.00 -19.35 1.53
C THR A 108 -19.73 -18.84 0.29
N ALA A 109 -21.05 -18.71 0.35
CA ALA A 109 -21.84 -18.17 -0.77
C ALA A 109 -21.60 -16.67 -1.00
N LEU A 110 -21.47 -15.87 0.06
CA LEU A 110 -21.09 -14.45 -0.04
C LEU A 110 -19.70 -14.29 -0.65
N ARG A 111 -18.74 -15.13 -0.23
CA ARG A 111 -17.40 -15.20 -0.84
C ARG A 111 -17.52 -15.50 -2.33
N ALA A 112 -18.23 -16.55 -2.70
CA ALA A 112 -18.43 -16.93 -4.10
C ALA A 112 -19.07 -15.80 -4.92
N LEU A 113 -20.12 -15.14 -4.40
CA LEU A 113 -20.79 -14.02 -5.07
C LEU A 113 -19.84 -12.84 -5.32
N PHE A 114 -19.06 -12.42 -4.32
CA PHE A 114 -18.20 -11.24 -4.45
C PHE A 114 -16.83 -11.50 -5.11
N GLU A 115 -16.39 -12.76 -5.17
CA GLU A 115 -15.27 -13.21 -6.02
C GLU A 115 -15.69 -13.42 -7.48
N HIS A 116 -16.97 -13.65 -7.74
CA HIS A 116 -17.49 -13.97 -9.06
C HIS A 116 -17.09 -12.93 -10.11
N ARG A 117 -16.62 -13.44 -11.24
CA ARG A 117 -16.34 -12.68 -12.45
C ARG A 117 -17.24 -13.20 -13.56
N LEU A 118 -17.93 -12.29 -14.23
CA LEU A 118 -18.80 -12.62 -15.35
C LEU A 118 -18.00 -13.23 -16.50
N SER A 119 -18.73 -13.87 -17.42
CA SER A 119 -18.16 -14.44 -18.65
C SER A 119 -17.22 -13.47 -19.39
N ALA A 120 -16.24 -14.02 -20.10
CA ALA A 120 -15.40 -13.22 -21.00
C ALA A 120 -16.17 -12.74 -22.23
N ASP A 121 -17.18 -13.50 -22.67
CA ASP A 121 -18.04 -13.14 -23.78
C ASP A 121 -19.03 -12.02 -23.37
N PRO A 122 -19.05 -10.86 -24.06
CA PRO A 122 -19.88 -9.72 -23.66
C PRO A 122 -21.39 -10.03 -23.63
N GLY A 123 -21.89 -10.84 -24.57
CA GLY A 123 -23.31 -11.17 -24.66
C GLY A 123 -23.76 -12.04 -23.48
N THR A 124 -23.02 -13.11 -23.24
CA THR A 124 -23.23 -14.02 -22.11
C THR A 124 -23.08 -13.29 -20.78
N ALA A 125 -22.04 -12.46 -20.63
CA ALA A 125 -21.80 -11.68 -19.41
C ALA A 125 -22.96 -10.74 -19.08
N LYS A 126 -23.55 -10.10 -20.10
CA LYS A 126 -24.71 -9.22 -19.91
C LYS A 126 -25.95 -10.00 -19.46
N LEU A 127 -26.23 -11.16 -20.06
CA LEU A 127 -27.34 -12.01 -19.65
C LEU A 127 -27.17 -12.51 -18.21
N GLU A 128 -25.97 -12.98 -17.89
CA GLU A 128 -25.58 -13.42 -16.55
C GLU A 128 -25.73 -12.29 -15.51
N TRP A 129 -25.30 -11.06 -15.85
CA TRP A 129 -25.49 -9.90 -14.99
C TRP A 129 -26.98 -9.63 -14.71
N LEU A 130 -27.83 -9.66 -15.75
CA LEU A 130 -29.27 -9.46 -15.57
C LEU A 130 -29.87 -10.53 -14.67
N ASP A 131 -29.49 -11.80 -14.85
CA ASP A 131 -29.94 -12.92 -14.01
C ASP A 131 -29.55 -12.74 -12.53
N ILE A 132 -28.35 -12.22 -12.26
CA ILE A 132 -27.89 -11.87 -10.91
C ILE A 132 -28.73 -10.73 -10.31
N VAL A 133 -28.97 -9.67 -11.07
CA VAL A 133 -29.75 -8.49 -10.64
C VAL A 133 -31.21 -8.85 -10.39
N GLU A 134 -31.79 -9.72 -11.23
CA GLU A 134 -33.14 -10.27 -11.10
C GLU A 134 -33.27 -11.31 -9.98
N GLY A 135 -32.14 -11.78 -9.43
CA GLY A 135 -32.09 -12.68 -8.29
C GLY A 135 -32.35 -14.15 -8.62
N ASN A 136 -32.30 -14.51 -9.89
CA ASN A 136 -32.56 -15.84 -10.41
C ASN A 136 -31.27 -16.69 -10.47
N HIS A 137 -30.10 -16.04 -10.44
CA HIS A 137 -28.81 -16.70 -10.55
C HIS A 137 -28.49 -17.62 -9.35
N ILE A 138 -27.82 -18.75 -9.63
CA ILE A 138 -27.48 -19.80 -8.64
C ILE A 138 -26.63 -19.29 -7.47
N LEU A 139 -25.88 -18.20 -7.65
CA LEU A 139 -25.06 -17.58 -6.59
C LEU A 139 -25.87 -17.13 -5.36
N TRP A 140 -27.20 -17.01 -5.47
CA TRP A 140 -28.06 -16.62 -4.36
C TRP A 140 -28.49 -17.77 -3.44
N THR A 141 -28.22 -19.04 -3.81
CA THR A 141 -28.85 -20.24 -3.22
C THR A 141 -28.69 -20.38 -1.69
N PHE A 142 -27.58 -19.90 -1.12
CA PHE A 142 -27.28 -20.00 0.32
C PHE A 142 -27.15 -18.64 1.01
N ILE A 143 -27.66 -17.57 0.38
CA ILE A 143 -27.65 -16.22 0.96
C ILE A 143 -29.03 -15.96 1.58
N SER A 144 -29.06 -15.58 2.86
CA SER A 144 -30.31 -15.28 3.55
C SER A 144 -31.10 -14.17 2.85
N SER A 145 -32.44 -14.24 2.95
CA SER A 145 -33.33 -13.27 2.32
C SER A 145 -32.97 -11.81 2.67
N PRO A 146 -32.72 -11.42 3.95
CA PRO A 146 -32.37 -10.03 4.27
C PRO A 146 -31.07 -9.56 3.60
N LYS A 147 -30.01 -10.40 3.58
CA LYS A 147 -28.75 -10.05 2.92
C LYS A 147 -28.93 -10.00 1.40
N ARG A 148 -29.67 -10.96 0.82
CA ARG A 148 -29.96 -10.98 -0.62
C ARG A 148 -30.66 -9.70 -1.07
N GLU A 149 -31.75 -9.31 -0.41
CA GLU A 149 -32.49 -8.10 -0.80
C GLU A 149 -31.65 -6.83 -0.60
N LEU A 150 -30.86 -6.76 0.46
CA LEU A 150 -29.92 -5.65 0.67
C LEU A 150 -28.87 -5.57 -0.45
N ILE A 151 -28.20 -6.68 -0.77
CA ILE A 151 -27.18 -6.71 -1.84
C ILE A 151 -27.81 -6.37 -3.18
N ARG A 152 -28.97 -6.97 -3.50
CA ARG A 152 -29.69 -6.71 -4.76
C ARG A 152 -30.10 -5.26 -4.91
N SER A 153 -30.55 -4.58 -3.84
CA SER A 153 -30.89 -3.15 -3.91
C SER A 153 -29.71 -2.29 -4.37
N VAL A 154 -28.49 -2.63 -3.93
CA VAL A 154 -27.25 -1.97 -4.34
C VAL A 154 -26.90 -2.28 -5.80
N LEU A 155 -27.00 -3.55 -6.21
CA LEU A 155 -26.74 -3.95 -7.61
C LEU A 155 -27.74 -3.33 -8.58
N ASN A 156 -29.02 -3.23 -8.19
CA ASN A 156 -30.07 -2.53 -8.95
C ASN A 156 -29.75 -1.04 -9.11
N THR A 157 -29.27 -0.38 -8.05
CA THR A 157 -28.86 1.02 -8.10
C THR A 157 -27.72 1.22 -9.10
N LEU A 158 -26.71 0.34 -9.06
CA LEU A 158 -25.63 0.35 -10.05
C LEU A 158 -26.16 0.14 -11.47
N ASN A 159 -27.02 -0.85 -11.67
CA ASN A 159 -27.58 -1.17 -12.99
C ASN A 159 -28.33 0.02 -13.59
N LEU A 160 -29.13 0.72 -12.77
CA LEU A 160 -29.80 1.95 -13.18
C LEU A 160 -28.80 3.03 -13.60
N GLU A 161 -27.73 3.22 -12.84
CA GLU A 161 -26.70 4.21 -13.15
C GLU A 161 -25.90 3.87 -14.42
N VAL A 162 -25.68 2.58 -14.71
CA VAL A 162 -25.11 2.11 -15.98
C VAL A 162 -26.05 2.42 -17.14
N VAL A 163 -27.34 2.10 -17.03
CA VAL A 163 -28.33 2.36 -18.08
C VAL A 163 -28.47 3.86 -18.37
N LYS A 164 -28.50 4.72 -17.33
CA LYS A 164 -28.56 6.18 -17.49
C LYS A 164 -27.38 6.76 -18.29
N ARG A 165 -26.20 6.15 -18.17
CA ARG A 165 -24.97 6.57 -18.85
C ARG A 165 -24.72 5.82 -20.15
N SER A 166 -25.59 4.88 -20.52
CA SER A 166 -25.51 4.17 -21.79
C SER A 166 -25.71 5.15 -22.95
N ARG A 167 -24.84 5.07 -23.95
CA ARG A 167 -24.91 5.85 -25.19
C ARG A 167 -24.66 4.92 -26.38
N PRO A 168 -25.18 5.21 -27.58
CA PRO A 168 -24.89 4.39 -28.77
C PRO A 168 -23.40 4.24 -29.06
N THR A 169 -22.61 5.27 -28.73
CA THR A 169 -21.15 5.34 -28.92
C THR A 169 -20.36 4.80 -27.72
N SER A 170 -21.00 4.61 -26.56
CA SER A 170 -20.33 4.20 -25.33
C SER A 170 -21.25 3.33 -24.47
N LEU A 171 -21.09 2.02 -24.61
CA LEU A 171 -21.80 1.01 -23.83
C LEU A 171 -20.92 0.51 -22.70
N PHE A 172 -21.54 0.08 -21.61
CA PHE A 172 -20.83 -0.63 -20.54
C PHE A 172 -20.54 -2.06 -20.98
N ASN A 173 -19.28 -2.47 -20.89
CA ASN A 173 -18.83 -3.81 -21.19
C ASN A 173 -18.83 -4.69 -19.92
N PHE A 174 -19.69 -5.70 -19.89
CA PHE A 174 -19.80 -6.63 -18.75
C PHE A 174 -18.73 -7.74 -18.77
N SER A 175 -17.96 -7.90 -19.84
CA SER A 175 -16.94 -8.94 -19.95
C SER A 175 -15.96 -8.93 -18.79
N LYS A 176 -15.80 -10.08 -18.13
CA LYS A 176 -14.91 -10.28 -16.97
C LYS A 176 -15.16 -9.33 -15.79
N ALA A 177 -16.30 -8.62 -15.76
CA ALA A 177 -16.63 -7.70 -14.69
C ALA A 177 -16.78 -8.47 -13.37
N SER A 178 -16.29 -7.89 -12.27
CA SER A 178 -16.40 -8.52 -10.95
C SER A 178 -17.66 -8.04 -10.24
N VAL A 179 -18.49 -8.98 -9.80
CA VAL A 179 -19.74 -8.67 -9.06
C VAL A 179 -19.44 -7.90 -7.77
N GLY A 180 -18.34 -8.21 -7.08
CA GLY A 180 -17.93 -7.43 -5.91
C GLY A 180 -17.46 -6.00 -6.23
N ASN A 181 -16.85 -5.76 -7.40
CA ASN A 181 -16.48 -4.40 -7.82
C ASN A 181 -17.75 -3.59 -8.13
N MET A 182 -18.71 -4.24 -8.79
CA MET A 182 -20.03 -3.71 -9.09
C MET A 182 -20.78 -3.36 -7.79
N PHE A 183 -20.76 -4.25 -6.80
CA PHE A 183 -21.34 -3.97 -5.48
C PHE A 183 -20.70 -2.76 -4.79
N LEU A 184 -19.37 -2.69 -4.66
CA LEU A 184 -18.70 -1.56 -4.00
C LEU A 184 -18.96 -0.23 -4.72
N THR A 185 -18.96 -0.24 -6.05
CA THR A 185 -19.26 0.95 -6.85
C THR A 185 -20.70 1.38 -6.66
N GLY A 186 -21.64 0.43 -6.66
CA GLY A 186 -23.05 0.66 -6.42
C GLY A 186 -23.31 1.20 -5.02
N ALA A 187 -22.68 0.61 -4.00
CA ALA A 187 -22.83 1.02 -2.60
C ALA A 187 -22.28 2.42 -2.35
N ARG A 188 -21.17 2.78 -3.03
CA ARG A 188 -20.63 4.14 -3.03
C ARG A 188 -21.62 5.12 -3.65
N LEU A 189 -22.20 4.79 -4.81
CA LEU A 189 -23.17 5.65 -5.48
C LEU A 189 -24.45 5.81 -4.65
N PHE A 190 -24.91 4.72 -4.04
CA PHE A 190 -26.07 4.71 -3.15
C PHE A 190 -25.87 5.58 -1.90
N SER A 191 -24.72 5.47 -1.24
CA SER A 191 -24.42 6.16 0.03
C SER A 191 -23.75 7.53 -0.15
N GLY A 192 -23.26 7.86 -1.34
CA GLY A 192 -22.41 9.01 -1.59
C GLY A 192 -21.04 8.96 -0.89
N SER A 193 -20.63 7.79 -0.35
CA SER A 193 -19.40 7.65 0.44
C SER A 193 -18.71 6.31 0.19
N PHE A 194 -17.46 6.36 -0.26
CA PHE A 194 -16.68 5.15 -0.49
C PHE A 194 -16.37 4.40 0.82
N GLU A 195 -16.10 5.10 1.91
CA GLU A 195 -15.91 4.45 3.22
C GLU A 195 -17.19 3.76 3.71
N ALA A 196 -18.37 4.34 3.46
CA ALA A 196 -19.64 3.72 3.83
C ALA A 196 -19.88 2.44 3.00
N ALA A 197 -19.48 2.43 1.72
CA ALA A 197 -19.54 1.24 0.87
C ALA A 197 -18.67 0.10 1.40
N ILE A 198 -17.44 0.41 1.83
CA ILE A 198 -16.52 -0.55 2.46
C ILE A 198 -17.10 -1.11 3.75
N TYR A 199 -17.63 -0.22 4.60
CA TYR A 199 -18.28 -0.60 5.85
C TYR A 199 -19.49 -1.51 5.61
N LEU A 200 -20.33 -1.19 4.63
CA LEU A 200 -21.49 -2.00 4.27
C LEU A 200 -21.09 -3.41 3.84
N LEU A 201 -20.09 -3.54 2.96
CA LEU A 201 -19.60 -4.86 2.53
C LEU A 201 -19.01 -5.64 3.71
N ALA A 202 -18.22 -4.99 4.56
CA ALA A 202 -17.64 -5.61 5.74
C ALA A 202 -18.71 -6.14 6.71
N MET A 203 -19.78 -5.37 6.94
CA MET A 203 -20.91 -5.80 7.77
C MET A 203 -21.68 -6.98 7.15
N ILE A 204 -22.02 -6.91 5.86
CA ILE A 204 -22.75 -7.98 5.17
C ILE A 204 -21.99 -9.31 5.27
N CYS A 205 -20.67 -9.24 5.09
CA CYS A 205 -19.79 -10.40 5.15
C CYS A 205 -19.31 -10.75 6.56
N SER A 206 -19.83 -10.09 7.61
CA SER A 206 -19.51 -10.39 9.01
C SER A 206 -18.01 -10.36 9.32
N ILE A 207 -17.28 -9.42 8.69
CA ILE A 207 -15.85 -9.22 8.97
C ILE A 207 -15.71 -8.68 10.40
N PRO A 208 -14.80 -9.23 11.23
CA PRO A 208 -14.61 -8.79 12.61
C PRO A 208 -14.30 -7.29 12.72
N THR A 209 -14.89 -6.62 13.71
CA THR A 209 -14.67 -5.18 13.95
C THR A 209 -13.24 -4.83 14.39
N THR A 210 -12.47 -5.83 14.83
CA THR A 210 -11.04 -5.73 15.13
C THR A 210 -10.18 -5.58 13.88
N VAL A 211 -10.72 -5.88 12.68
CA VAL A 211 -10.02 -5.76 11.40
C VAL A 211 -10.67 -4.65 10.57
N SER A 212 -9.86 -3.71 10.11
CA SER A 212 -10.30 -2.60 9.26
C SER A 212 -9.56 -2.61 7.92
N VAL A 213 -10.29 -2.34 6.84
CA VAL A 213 -9.73 -2.09 5.51
C VAL A 213 -9.99 -0.64 5.17
N LEU A 214 -8.93 0.16 5.04
CA LEU A 214 -9.02 1.59 4.80
C LEU A 214 -8.45 1.95 3.43
N PRO A 215 -9.16 2.76 2.63
CA PRO A 215 -8.58 3.35 1.45
C PRO A 215 -7.54 4.39 1.89
N ALA A 216 -6.38 4.41 1.22
CA ALA A 216 -5.28 5.32 1.53
C ALA A 216 -5.71 6.79 1.38
N ILE A 217 -6.62 7.08 0.44
CA ILE A 217 -7.27 8.38 0.25
C ILE A 217 -8.79 8.17 0.40
N ASN A 218 -9.44 8.97 1.23
CA ASN A 218 -10.90 9.00 1.29
C ASN A 218 -11.44 9.94 0.21
N SER A 219 -11.86 9.38 -0.93
CA SER A 219 -12.35 10.14 -2.07
C SER A 219 -13.41 9.35 -2.85
N ASN A 220 -14.40 10.06 -3.39
CA ASN A 220 -15.34 9.52 -4.37
C ASN A 220 -14.88 9.71 -5.82
N PHE A 221 -13.74 10.36 -6.03
CA PHE A 221 -13.11 10.65 -7.31
C PHE A 221 -11.89 9.77 -7.59
N THR A 222 -11.63 9.54 -8.86
CA THR A 222 -10.47 8.81 -9.36
C THR A 222 -9.19 9.58 -9.07
N HIS A 223 -8.16 8.86 -8.65
CA HIS A 223 -6.81 9.37 -8.46
C HIS A 223 -5.88 8.55 -9.32
N HIS A 224 -5.00 9.20 -10.07
CA HIS A 224 -4.03 8.52 -10.92
C HIS A 224 -2.62 8.76 -10.42
N ILE A 225 -1.72 7.85 -10.72
CA ILE A 225 -0.29 7.98 -10.44
C ILE A 225 0.49 8.11 -11.74
N ALA A 226 1.63 8.77 -11.65
CA ALA A 226 2.65 8.82 -12.70
C ALA A 226 4.01 8.47 -12.11
N ALA A 227 4.92 8.00 -12.95
CA ALA A 227 6.28 7.64 -12.59
C ALA A 227 7.29 8.28 -13.55
N SER A 228 8.41 8.75 -13.00
CA SER A 228 9.58 9.14 -13.79
C SER A 228 10.61 8.01 -13.76
N LEU A 229 11.13 7.64 -14.91
CA LEU A 229 12.25 6.72 -15.05
C LEU A 229 13.59 7.46 -14.96
N ALA A 230 14.68 6.73 -14.71
CA ALA A 230 16.02 7.31 -14.57
C ALA A 230 16.57 7.94 -15.86
N ASP A 231 16.04 7.54 -17.02
CA ASP A 231 16.36 8.12 -18.33
C ASP A 231 15.60 9.43 -18.62
N GLY A 232 14.69 9.85 -17.73
CA GLY A 232 13.83 11.02 -17.88
C GLY A 232 12.45 10.74 -18.48
N THR A 233 12.17 9.51 -18.92
CA THR A 233 10.85 9.12 -19.44
C THR A 233 9.78 9.20 -18.35
N VAL A 234 8.59 9.69 -18.69
CA VAL A 234 7.44 9.76 -17.77
C VAL A 234 6.34 8.80 -18.21
N LEU A 235 5.89 7.94 -17.29
CA LEU A 235 4.79 7.02 -17.48
C LEU A 235 3.57 7.49 -16.68
N THR A 236 2.42 7.58 -17.33
CA THR A 236 1.17 8.06 -16.73
C THR A 236 0.13 6.96 -16.63
N GLY A 237 -0.40 6.73 -15.43
CA GLY A 237 -1.36 5.67 -15.14
C GLY A 237 -0.69 4.42 -14.59
N GLN A 238 -1.35 3.76 -13.63
CA GLN A 238 -0.82 2.57 -12.97
C GLN A 238 -0.59 1.42 -13.97
N VAL A 239 -1.52 1.22 -14.91
CA VAL A 239 -1.37 0.21 -15.98
C VAL A 239 -0.07 0.48 -16.75
N ALA A 240 0.19 1.69 -17.26
CA ALA A 240 1.42 1.97 -18.01
C ALA A 240 2.72 1.71 -17.22
N ILE A 241 2.68 1.84 -15.89
CA ILE A 241 3.83 1.56 -15.01
C ILE A 241 4.05 0.05 -14.84
N SER A 242 2.97 -0.71 -14.69
CA SER A 242 3.00 -2.13 -14.31
C SER A 242 2.85 -3.10 -15.49
N HIS A 243 2.17 -2.70 -16.57
CA HIS A 243 1.84 -3.54 -17.71
C HIS A 243 1.82 -2.69 -19.01
N PRO A 244 2.59 -3.04 -20.04
CA PRO A 244 2.51 -2.31 -21.30
C PRO A 244 1.15 -2.55 -21.98
N SER A 245 0.32 -1.51 -22.06
CA SER A 245 -0.57 -1.33 -23.21
C SER A 245 0.23 -0.56 -24.27
N ALA A 246 0.07 -0.89 -25.55
CA ALA A 246 0.85 -0.30 -26.65
C ALA A 246 1.06 1.22 -26.49
N PRO A 247 2.26 1.75 -26.84
CA PRO A 247 2.72 3.06 -26.39
C PRO A 247 1.76 4.17 -26.84
N THR A 248 1.11 4.82 -25.88
CA THR A 248 0.32 6.04 -26.10
C THR A 248 1.12 7.29 -25.71
N ALA A 249 2.42 7.30 -26.02
CA ALA A 249 3.20 8.52 -25.92
C ALA A 249 2.69 9.48 -27.00
N VAL A 250 1.97 10.52 -26.60
CA VAL A 250 1.67 11.65 -27.49
C VAL A 250 2.99 12.42 -27.63
N PRO A 251 3.62 12.50 -28.81
CA PRO A 251 4.82 13.31 -28.97
C PRO A 251 4.50 14.77 -28.67
N ASP A 252 5.38 15.48 -27.99
CA ASP A 252 5.23 16.91 -27.66
C ASP A 252 4.94 17.79 -28.90
N SER A 253 5.30 17.32 -30.10
CA SER A 253 4.98 17.98 -31.37
C SER A 253 3.48 18.00 -31.71
N MET A 254 2.68 17.06 -31.21
CA MET A 254 1.23 17.00 -31.46
C MET A 254 0.41 17.86 -30.50
N ALA A 255 0.90 18.12 -29.27
CA ALA A 255 0.26 19.06 -28.34
C ALA A 255 0.35 20.51 -28.87
N ALA A 256 1.49 20.87 -29.46
CA ALA A 256 1.66 22.16 -30.14
C ALA A 256 0.78 22.27 -31.40
N ALA A 257 0.64 21.19 -32.18
CA ALA A 257 -0.21 21.16 -33.37
C ALA A 257 -1.71 21.24 -33.04
N ALA A 258 -2.14 20.60 -31.94
CA ALA A 258 -3.53 20.67 -31.45
C ALA A 258 -3.89 22.07 -30.92
N ALA A 259 -2.96 22.75 -30.22
CA ALA A 259 -3.13 24.12 -29.80
C ALA A 259 -3.19 25.11 -30.99
N ALA A 260 -2.38 24.89 -32.02
CA ALA A 260 -2.40 25.68 -33.25
C ALA A 260 -3.69 25.46 -34.08
N ALA A 261 -4.20 24.23 -34.12
CA ALA A 261 -5.45 23.90 -34.82
C ALA A 261 -6.69 24.52 -34.12
N ALA A 262 -6.70 24.55 -32.78
CA ALA A 262 -7.76 25.22 -32.02
C ALA A 262 -7.75 26.75 -32.19
N ALA A 263 -6.57 27.35 -32.36
CA ALA A 263 -6.42 28.77 -32.67
C ALA A 263 -6.81 29.11 -34.13
N ALA A 264 -6.63 28.18 -35.08
CA ALA A 264 -7.06 28.36 -36.46
C ALA A 264 -8.59 28.28 -36.63
N ALA A 265 -9.26 27.39 -35.87
CA ALA A 265 -10.71 27.23 -35.91
C ALA A 265 -11.50 28.43 -35.37
N THR A 266 -10.87 29.26 -34.53
CA THR A 266 -11.48 30.49 -33.99
C THR A 266 -11.36 31.69 -34.92
N ASN A 267 -10.47 31.65 -35.92
CA ASN A 267 -10.24 32.77 -36.86
C ASN A 267 -11.00 32.66 -38.19
N SER A 268 -11.78 31.62 -38.42
CA SER A 268 -12.58 31.44 -39.65
C SER A 268 -14.09 31.44 -39.35
N LEU A 269 -14.61 32.54 -38.83
CA LEU A 269 -16.05 32.82 -38.82
C LEU A 269 -16.28 34.21 -39.43
N SER A 270 -16.21 34.29 -40.76
CA SER A 270 -16.83 35.38 -41.52
C SER A 270 -18.12 34.87 -42.17
N PRO A 271 -19.30 35.37 -41.80
CA PRO A 271 -20.57 34.83 -42.29
C PRO A 271 -21.00 35.49 -43.61
N ALA A 272 -20.33 35.17 -44.73
CA ALA A 272 -20.68 35.80 -46.02
C ALA A 272 -20.54 34.95 -47.29
N ALA A 273 -20.25 33.64 -47.24
CA ALA A 273 -20.06 32.86 -48.48
C ALA A 273 -20.67 31.45 -48.47
N ALA A 274 -21.71 31.20 -47.67
CA ALA A 274 -22.44 29.93 -47.68
C ALA A 274 -23.74 30.05 -48.49
N ALA A 275 -23.63 30.21 -49.81
CA ALA A 275 -24.76 29.99 -50.71
C ALA A 275 -24.25 29.43 -52.05
N ARG A 276 -24.77 28.24 -52.38
CA ARG A 276 -24.59 27.45 -53.62
C ARG A 276 -23.38 26.53 -53.63
N GLN A 277 -23.58 25.30 -53.15
CA GLN A 277 -23.04 24.11 -53.81
C GLN A 277 -23.94 22.90 -53.47
N HIS A 278 -24.24 22.13 -54.52
CA HIS A 278 -25.15 20.98 -54.55
C HIS A 278 -24.56 19.77 -53.79
N PRO A 279 -25.36 18.90 -53.16
CA PRO A 279 -24.86 17.81 -52.34
C PRO A 279 -24.74 16.50 -53.16
N GLN A 280 -23.70 16.31 -53.96
CA GLN A 280 -23.44 14.98 -54.56
C GLN A 280 -21.99 14.48 -54.67
N ASP A 281 -20.93 15.25 -54.38
CA ASP A 281 -19.56 14.75 -54.62
C ASP A 281 -18.59 15.01 -53.47
N LEU A 282 -18.64 14.22 -52.39
CA LEU A 282 -17.54 14.13 -51.40
C LEU A 282 -17.51 12.71 -50.77
N GLU A 283 -17.08 11.73 -51.55
CA GLU A 283 -16.58 10.45 -51.02
C GLU A 283 -15.18 10.68 -50.42
N PRO A 284 -14.90 10.32 -49.14
CA PRO A 284 -13.61 10.55 -48.51
C PRO A 284 -12.58 9.49 -48.95
N THR A 285 -12.14 9.56 -50.20
CA THR A 285 -11.17 8.61 -50.77
C THR A 285 -9.74 9.05 -50.49
N GLY A 286 -9.27 8.78 -49.27
CA GLY A 286 -7.85 8.93 -48.96
C GLY A 286 -7.46 8.36 -47.60
N PRO A 287 -6.27 7.73 -47.45
CA PRO A 287 -5.80 7.17 -46.18
C PRO A 287 -5.78 8.22 -45.06
N ALA A 288 -5.44 9.47 -45.38
CA ALA A 288 -5.41 10.58 -44.43
C ALA A 288 -6.81 11.09 -44.04
N ALA A 289 -7.80 10.99 -44.93
CA ALA A 289 -9.19 11.34 -44.65
C ALA A 289 -9.85 10.26 -43.78
N MET A 290 -9.59 8.98 -44.07
CA MET A 290 -9.98 7.86 -43.20
C MET A 290 -9.30 7.92 -41.83
N ALA A 291 -8.01 8.25 -41.76
CA ALA A 291 -7.31 8.41 -40.48
C ALA A 291 -7.87 9.59 -39.65
N ARG A 292 -8.26 10.69 -40.31
CA ARG A 292 -8.95 11.81 -39.65
C ARG A 292 -10.36 11.46 -39.20
N LEU A 293 -11.10 10.68 -40.00
CA LEU A 293 -12.42 10.20 -39.62
C LEU A 293 -12.34 9.20 -38.47
N ALA A 294 -11.34 8.31 -38.48
CA ALA A 294 -11.07 7.37 -37.39
C ALA A 294 -10.64 8.11 -36.13
N ALA A 295 -9.74 9.10 -36.21
CA ALA A 295 -9.35 9.91 -35.07
C ALA A 295 -10.49 10.79 -34.52
N ALA A 296 -11.35 11.31 -35.40
CA ALA A 296 -12.55 12.06 -35.01
C ALA A 296 -13.63 11.15 -34.41
N ALA A 297 -13.80 9.93 -34.94
CA ALA A 297 -14.70 8.93 -34.39
C ALA A 297 -14.20 8.40 -33.03
N GLU A 298 -12.88 8.22 -32.87
CA GLU A 298 -12.24 7.91 -31.59
C GLU A 298 -12.48 9.05 -30.59
N ALA A 299 -12.27 10.31 -31.01
CA ALA A 299 -12.51 11.49 -30.17
C ALA A 299 -13.98 11.61 -29.73
N LEU A 300 -14.94 11.35 -30.63
CA LEU A 300 -16.38 11.35 -30.35
C LEU A 300 -16.82 10.15 -29.49
N ASN A 301 -16.17 8.98 -29.63
CA ASN A 301 -16.41 7.82 -28.76
C ASN A 301 -15.87 8.04 -27.32
N THR A 302 -14.98 9.02 -27.14
CA THR A 302 -14.21 9.24 -25.90
C THR A 302 -14.76 10.40 -25.04
N GLU A 303 -15.73 11.18 -25.54
CA GLU A 303 -16.23 12.37 -24.84
C GLU A 303 -17.04 12.09 -23.55
N ASP A 304 -17.54 10.87 -23.34
CA ASP A 304 -18.80 10.74 -22.60
C ASP A 304 -18.73 10.24 -21.14
N ALA A 305 -17.57 10.23 -20.49
CA ALA A 305 -17.52 9.90 -19.06
C ALA A 305 -16.32 10.44 -18.26
N THR A 306 -15.48 11.25 -18.89
CA THR A 306 -14.35 11.91 -18.23
C THR A 306 -14.51 13.42 -18.31
N LEU A 307 -14.01 14.14 -17.31
CA LEU A 307 -14.04 15.59 -17.35
C LEU A 307 -13.36 16.08 -18.65
N PRO A 308 -13.94 17.08 -19.35
CA PRO A 308 -13.31 17.69 -20.51
C PRO A 308 -11.85 18.06 -20.18
N GLY A 309 -10.92 17.69 -21.06
CA GLY A 309 -9.48 17.95 -20.91
C GLY A 309 -8.65 16.89 -20.15
N SER A 310 -9.24 15.77 -19.70
CA SER A 310 -8.47 14.68 -19.10
C SER A 310 -7.46 14.02 -20.08
N LEU A 311 -6.36 13.46 -19.59
CA LEU A 311 -5.33 12.85 -20.45
C LEU A 311 -5.87 11.62 -21.21
N PRO A 312 -5.70 11.52 -22.55
CA PRO A 312 -6.19 10.40 -23.35
C PRO A 312 -5.74 9.02 -22.86
N VAL A 313 -4.50 8.89 -22.40
CA VAL A 313 -3.91 7.64 -21.86
C VAL A 313 -4.62 7.13 -20.60
N LEU A 314 -5.34 8.00 -19.87
CA LEU A 314 -6.12 7.61 -18.70
C LEU A 314 -7.55 7.16 -19.07
N ARG A 315 -7.94 7.29 -20.34
CA ARG A 315 -9.28 6.98 -20.85
C ARG A 315 -9.37 5.60 -21.53
N SER A 316 -8.24 4.89 -21.69
CA SER A 316 -8.19 3.62 -22.43
C SER A 316 -8.92 2.47 -21.73
N HIS A 317 -9.51 1.58 -22.52
CA HIS A 317 -10.18 0.36 -22.03
C HIS A 317 -9.15 -0.71 -21.64
N ASN A 318 -8.71 -0.70 -20.38
CA ASN A 318 -7.71 -1.65 -19.88
C ASN A 318 -8.36 -2.92 -19.29
N ILE A 319 -9.29 -3.54 -20.04
CA ILE A 319 -10.09 -4.69 -19.59
C ILE A 319 -9.27 -5.99 -19.63
N SER A 320 -8.43 -6.18 -20.66
CA SER A 320 -7.51 -7.30 -20.78
C SER A 320 -6.25 -7.03 -19.95
N PHE A 321 -6.01 -7.91 -18.99
CA PHE A 321 -4.93 -7.83 -18.01
C PHE A 321 -4.22 -9.18 -17.96
N SER A 322 -2.90 -9.19 -18.12
CA SER A 322 -2.03 -10.35 -17.90
C SER A 322 -0.79 -9.85 -17.17
N LYS A 323 -0.43 -10.48 -16.05
CA LYS A 323 0.81 -10.22 -15.29
C LYS A 323 1.99 -11.03 -15.80
N ASP A 324 1.75 -11.92 -16.76
CA ASP A 324 2.67 -13.01 -17.04
C ASP A 324 3.58 -12.70 -18.25
N ASP A 325 3.25 -11.66 -19.03
CA ASP A 325 4.00 -11.19 -20.22
C ASP A 325 4.40 -9.71 -20.04
N GLU A 326 5.27 -9.44 -19.06
CA GLU A 326 5.78 -8.09 -18.82
C GLU A 326 7.16 -7.93 -19.49
N GLU A 327 7.26 -7.08 -20.52
CA GLU A 327 8.57 -6.56 -20.95
C GLU A 327 9.22 -5.79 -19.78
N ASP A 328 10.52 -5.57 -19.78
CA ASP A 328 11.13 -4.74 -18.73
C ASP A 328 10.89 -3.23 -19.01
N LEU A 329 10.98 -2.39 -17.98
CA LEU A 329 11.06 -0.95 -18.16
C LEU A 329 12.43 -0.57 -18.74
N PRO A 330 12.51 0.43 -19.65
CA PRO A 330 13.78 0.82 -20.27
C PRO A 330 14.80 1.38 -19.27
N ALA A 331 14.34 1.84 -18.11
CA ALA A 331 15.17 2.30 -17.01
C ALA A 331 14.43 2.14 -15.66
N ARG A 332 15.18 2.12 -14.56
CA ARG A 332 14.62 2.07 -13.19
C ARG A 332 13.68 3.24 -12.92
N ILE A 333 12.62 2.99 -12.15
CA ILE A 333 11.74 4.07 -11.65
C ILE A 333 12.52 4.91 -10.63
N GLY A 334 12.58 6.22 -10.88
CA GLY A 334 13.18 7.19 -9.96
C GLY A 334 12.19 7.71 -8.90
N ARG A 335 10.93 7.97 -9.29
CA ARG A 335 9.90 8.53 -8.40
C ARG A 335 8.49 8.23 -8.92
N VAL A 336 7.53 8.11 -8.00
CA VAL A 336 6.08 8.08 -8.26
C VAL A 336 5.39 9.27 -7.58
N TRP A 337 4.40 9.87 -8.23
CA TRP A 337 3.56 10.94 -7.69
C TRP A 337 2.10 10.81 -8.14
N TYR A 338 1.18 11.46 -7.44
CA TYR A 338 -0.22 11.54 -7.86
C TYR A 338 -0.41 12.64 -8.90
N ILE A 339 -1.28 12.40 -9.87
CA ILE A 339 -1.71 13.39 -10.85
C ILE A 339 -3.23 13.57 -10.81
N ASN A 340 -3.70 14.77 -11.14
CA ASN A 340 -5.09 15.00 -11.47
C ASN A 340 -5.41 14.43 -12.88
N PRO A 341 -6.68 14.42 -13.31
CA PRO A 341 -7.05 13.95 -14.65
C PRO A 341 -6.36 14.71 -15.79
N TYR A 342 -5.87 15.93 -15.56
CA TYR A 342 -5.16 16.78 -16.53
C TYR A 342 -3.65 16.51 -16.61
N GLY A 343 -3.12 15.59 -15.79
CA GLY A 343 -1.69 15.28 -15.75
C GLY A 343 -0.86 16.14 -14.81
N HIS A 344 -1.46 17.10 -14.11
CA HIS A 344 -0.72 17.91 -13.14
C HIS A 344 -0.50 17.15 -11.85
N GLU A 345 0.72 17.25 -11.31
CA GLU A 345 1.07 16.70 -10.00
C GLU A 345 0.18 17.28 -8.90
N ILE A 346 -0.32 16.41 -8.04
CA ILE A 346 -1.13 16.74 -6.88
C ILE A 346 -0.59 16.03 -5.64
N TRP A 347 -0.95 16.55 -4.47
CA TRP A 347 -0.52 16.03 -3.17
C TRP A 347 -1.73 15.71 -2.29
N PRO A 348 -2.39 14.56 -2.52
CA PRO A 348 -3.59 14.20 -1.78
C PRO A 348 -3.27 14.02 -0.30
N VAL A 349 -4.24 14.41 0.53
CA VAL A 349 -4.18 14.17 1.98
C VAL A 349 -4.56 12.72 2.23
N ALA A 350 -3.78 12.02 3.05
CA ALA A 350 -4.10 10.67 3.46
C ALA A 350 -5.41 10.64 4.26
N ASN A 351 -6.10 9.50 4.20
CA ASN A 351 -7.27 9.26 5.02
C ASN A 351 -6.96 9.52 6.51
N PRO A 352 -7.71 10.40 7.21
CA PRO A 352 -7.48 10.68 8.63
C PRO A 352 -7.48 9.44 9.52
N LYS A 353 -8.27 8.41 9.19
CA LYS A 353 -8.30 7.13 9.91
C LYS A 353 -7.00 6.35 9.73
N VAL A 354 -6.37 6.42 8.56
CA VAL A 354 -5.04 5.84 8.31
C VAL A 354 -3.99 6.54 9.18
N LEU A 355 -4.01 7.88 9.22
CA LEU A 355 -3.08 8.64 10.08
C LEU A 355 -3.30 8.34 11.58
N ALA A 356 -4.55 8.14 12.00
CA ALA A 356 -4.86 7.74 13.37
C ALA A 356 -4.35 6.32 13.68
N ALA A 357 -4.56 5.37 12.77
CA ALA A 357 -4.06 4.00 12.89
C ALA A 357 -2.53 3.97 12.98
N LEU A 358 -1.82 4.73 12.13
CA LEU A 358 -0.36 4.83 12.17
C LEU A 358 0.17 5.40 13.49
N ARG A 359 -0.52 6.39 14.08
CA ARG A 359 -0.13 6.95 15.39
C ARG A 359 -0.29 5.94 16.53
N GLY A 360 -1.34 5.12 16.48
CA GLY A 360 -1.65 4.08 17.46
C GLY A 360 -0.97 2.72 17.20
N ALA A 361 -0.22 2.58 16.11
CA ALA A 361 0.41 1.33 15.72
C ALA A 361 1.60 0.99 16.64
N GLU A 362 1.64 -0.26 17.11
CA GLU A 362 2.84 -0.92 17.63
C GLU A 362 3.77 -1.28 16.45
N VAL A 363 3.17 -1.81 15.37
CA VAL A 363 3.89 -2.29 14.19
C VAL A 363 3.27 -1.82 12.89
N ILE A 364 4.13 -1.42 11.97
CA ILE A 364 3.82 -1.04 10.60
C ILE A 364 4.48 -2.07 9.70
N VAL A 365 3.70 -2.72 8.83
CA VAL A 365 4.18 -3.71 7.89
C VAL A 365 4.01 -3.19 6.47
N TYR A 366 5.08 -3.20 5.69
CA TYR A 366 5.03 -3.08 4.24
C TYR A 366 4.97 -4.50 3.69
N SER A 367 3.79 -4.92 3.26
CA SER A 367 3.51 -6.27 2.77
C SER A 367 4.14 -6.51 1.39
N ILE A 368 4.18 -7.78 0.97
CA ILE A 368 4.49 -8.15 -0.41
C ILE A 368 3.52 -7.53 -1.41
N GLY A 369 4.01 -7.20 -2.59
CA GLY A 369 3.29 -6.56 -3.68
C GLY A 369 4.21 -5.64 -4.49
N SER A 370 3.73 -5.18 -5.64
CA SER A 370 4.52 -4.30 -6.51
C SER A 370 4.89 -3.01 -5.81
N LEU A 371 6.18 -2.69 -5.79
CA LEU A 371 6.73 -1.65 -4.92
C LEU A 371 6.15 -0.27 -5.26
N TYR A 372 6.12 0.08 -6.56
CA TYR A 372 5.81 1.41 -7.04
C TYR A 372 4.32 1.63 -7.29
N THR A 373 3.54 0.57 -7.51
CA THR A 373 2.09 0.66 -7.75
C THR A 373 1.20 0.22 -6.60
N SER A 374 1.72 -0.54 -5.62
CA SER A 374 0.93 -1.00 -4.45
C SER A 374 1.36 -0.34 -3.13
N ILE A 375 2.66 -0.28 -2.86
CA ILE A 375 3.15 0.18 -1.55
C ILE A 375 3.42 1.68 -1.55
N ILE A 376 4.29 2.16 -2.45
CA ILE A 376 4.71 3.56 -2.53
C ILE A 376 3.54 4.55 -2.67
N PRO A 377 2.46 4.28 -3.45
CA PRO A 377 1.35 5.22 -3.57
C PRO A 377 0.69 5.55 -2.22
N SER A 378 0.72 4.63 -1.26
CA SER A 378 0.22 4.90 0.10
C SER A 378 1.18 5.75 0.95
N LEU A 379 2.48 5.76 0.63
CA LEU A 379 3.53 6.41 1.43
C LEU A 379 3.78 7.86 1.04
N ILE A 380 3.60 8.19 -0.25
CA ILE A 380 3.79 9.55 -0.79
C ILE A 380 2.66 10.51 -0.40
N LEU A 381 1.62 10.02 0.28
CA LEU A 381 0.49 10.82 0.72
C LEU A 381 0.88 11.77 1.86
N ARG A 382 0.28 12.97 1.85
CA ARG A 382 0.60 13.99 2.85
C ARG A 382 0.28 13.48 4.26
N GLY A 383 1.29 13.53 5.12
CA GLY A 383 1.20 13.14 6.53
C GLY A 383 1.61 11.70 6.83
N VAL A 384 1.63 10.79 5.85
CA VAL A 384 1.96 9.38 6.08
C VAL A 384 3.41 9.22 6.51
N GLY A 385 4.34 9.81 5.76
CA GLY A 385 5.76 9.83 6.12
C GLY A 385 6.05 10.28 7.54
N SER A 386 5.50 11.44 7.92
CA SER A 386 5.65 11.97 9.28
C SER A 386 5.03 11.07 10.35
N ALA A 387 3.92 10.39 10.04
CA ALA A 387 3.26 9.47 10.95
C ALA A 387 4.10 8.19 11.16
N ILE A 388 4.71 7.66 10.09
CA ILE A 388 5.62 6.51 10.14
C ILE A 388 6.90 6.85 10.91
N ALA A 389 7.52 7.99 10.61
CA ALA A 389 8.78 8.41 11.24
C ALA A 389 8.66 8.59 12.77
N GLY A 390 7.45 8.87 13.27
CA GLY A 390 7.14 8.90 14.70
C GLY A 390 7.61 10.18 15.38
N GLY A 391 6.92 11.30 15.12
CA GLY A 391 7.35 12.63 15.55
C GLY A 391 7.34 12.94 17.05
N SER A 392 6.77 12.12 17.95
CA SER A 392 6.66 12.47 19.39
C SER A 392 6.39 11.30 20.38
N GLY A 393 6.54 10.03 19.99
CA GLY A 393 6.22 8.89 20.87
C GLY A 393 7.13 7.67 20.64
N ALA A 394 6.90 6.57 21.38
CA ALA A 394 7.64 5.32 21.18
C ALA A 394 7.58 4.90 19.70
N ALA A 395 8.73 4.71 19.06
CA ALA A 395 8.79 4.41 17.64
C ALA A 395 8.15 3.04 17.36
N ALA A 396 7.15 3.00 16.48
CA ALA A 396 6.59 1.75 16.00
C ALA A 396 7.68 0.93 15.31
N THR A 397 7.61 -0.40 15.40
CA THR A 397 8.48 -1.29 14.60
C THR A 397 7.99 -1.27 13.16
N LYS A 398 8.89 -1.03 12.21
CA LYS A 398 8.57 -1.01 10.77
C LYS A 398 9.19 -2.19 10.06
N VAL A 399 8.38 -3.08 9.52
CA VAL A 399 8.80 -4.34 8.92
C VAL A 399 8.52 -4.30 7.42
N LEU A 400 9.55 -4.45 6.61
CA LEU A 400 9.42 -4.70 5.18
C LEU A 400 9.45 -6.21 4.93
N ILE A 401 8.43 -6.76 4.30
CA ILE A 401 8.45 -8.14 3.78
C ILE A 401 8.80 -8.06 2.30
N LEU A 402 9.97 -8.55 1.91
CA LEU A 402 10.43 -8.49 0.52
C LEU A 402 9.61 -9.41 -0.39
N ASN A 403 9.50 -9.01 -1.66
CA ASN A 403 8.92 -9.85 -2.69
C ASN A 403 9.78 -11.09 -2.96
N SER A 404 9.14 -12.15 -3.46
CA SER A 404 9.79 -13.42 -3.81
C SER A 404 10.51 -13.38 -5.16
N SER A 405 10.16 -12.43 -6.02
CA SER A 405 10.77 -12.15 -7.31
C SER A 405 10.82 -10.64 -7.55
N VAL A 406 11.71 -10.21 -8.45
CA VAL A 406 11.76 -8.86 -9.00
C VAL A 406 10.74 -8.80 -10.15
N ASP A 407 9.95 -7.74 -10.20
CA ASP A 407 8.97 -7.45 -11.26
C ASP A 407 9.47 -6.32 -12.18
N ARG A 408 8.74 -6.05 -13.28
CA ARG A 408 9.06 -4.97 -14.24
C ARG A 408 9.31 -3.62 -13.56
N GLU A 409 8.60 -3.31 -12.47
CA GLU A 409 8.72 -2.04 -11.74
C GLU A 409 10.05 -1.91 -10.98
N THR A 410 10.66 -3.03 -10.63
CA THR A 410 11.82 -3.12 -9.74
C THR A 410 13.13 -3.37 -10.48
N GLY A 411 13.15 -2.98 -11.76
CA GLY A 411 14.36 -2.78 -12.56
C GLY A 411 14.48 -3.75 -13.73
N PRO A 412 15.10 -3.32 -14.84
CA PRO A 412 15.36 -4.19 -15.97
C PRO A 412 16.27 -5.35 -15.55
N LYS A 413 16.20 -6.50 -16.24
CA LYS A 413 16.98 -7.71 -15.91
C LYS A 413 18.49 -7.47 -15.80
N GLU A 414 19.01 -6.48 -16.52
CA GLU A 414 20.42 -6.10 -16.50
C GLU A 414 20.82 -5.35 -15.21
N ASP A 415 19.87 -4.69 -14.56
CA ASP A 415 20.10 -3.87 -13.37
C ASP A 415 18.91 -3.92 -12.38
N PRO A 416 18.64 -5.09 -11.76
CA PRO A 416 17.51 -5.27 -10.85
C PRO A 416 17.74 -4.62 -9.49
N MET A 417 16.67 -4.22 -8.82
CA MET A 417 16.72 -3.64 -7.48
C MET A 417 17.14 -4.68 -6.42
N SER A 418 18.11 -4.29 -5.60
CA SER A 418 18.51 -5.01 -4.39
C SER A 418 17.57 -4.72 -3.22
N ALA A 419 17.68 -5.49 -2.14
CA ALA A 419 16.98 -5.21 -0.89
C ALA A 419 17.30 -3.81 -0.31
N VAL A 420 18.53 -3.31 -0.53
CA VAL A 420 18.92 -1.94 -0.16
C VAL A 420 18.12 -0.93 -0.97
N ASP A 421 17.98 -1.15 -2.28
CA ASP A 421 17.21 -0.26 -3.15
C ASP A 421 15.73 -0.18 -2.75
N PHE A 422 15.12 -1.30 -2.37
CA PHE A 422 13.75 -1.33 -1.85
C PHE A 422 13.59 -0.45 -0.60
N VAL A 423 14.51 -0.59 0.34
CA VAL A 423 14.53 0.21 1.57
C VAL A 423 14.71 1.70 1.27
N VAL A 424 15.66 2.04 0.39
CA VAL A 424 15.94 3.42 0.01
C VAL A 424 14.74 4.04 -0.73
N ALA A 425 14.09 3.28 -1.63
CA ALA A 425 12.89 3.73 -2.33
C ALA A 425 11.74 4.04 -1.36
N LEU A 426 11.50 3.17 -0.36
CA LEU A 426 10.50 3.42 0.68
C LEU A 426 10.84 4.66 1.51
N ALA A 427 12.10 4.82 1.92
CA ALA A 427 12.56 5.97 2.70
C ALA A 427 12.43 7.28 1.91
N ARG A 428 12.78 7.27 0.62
CA ARG A 428 12.61 8.40 -0.31
C ARG A 428 11.13 8.76 -0.47
N ALA A 429 10.27 7.78 -0.71
CA ALA A 429 8.84 8.00 -0.86
C ALA A 429 8.22 8.61 0.40
N ALA A 430 8.53 8.05 1.58
CA ALA A 430 7.98 8.51 2.85
C ALA A 430 8.52 9.88 3.30
N SER A 431 9.73 10.25 2.90
CA SER A 431 10.32 11.56 3.24
C SER A 431 9.95 12.69 2.29
N GLY A 432 9.21 12.41 1.21
CA GLY A 432 8.91 13.42 0.18
C GLY A 432 10.07 13.69 -0.78
N GLY A 433 11.01 12.76 -0.94
CA GLY A 433 12.11 12.82 -1.91
C GLY A 433 13.47 13.22 -1.33
N GLU A 434 13.53 13.71 -0.10
CA GLU A 434 14.79 14.13 0.55
C GLU A 434 15.51 13.00 1.30
N GLY A 435 14.81 11.91 1.60
CA GLY A 435 15.33 10.79 2.36
C GLY A 435 16.31 9.96 1.53
N GLY A 436 17.26 9.35 2.23
CA GLY A 436 18.21 8.41 1.63
C GLY A 436 18.59 7.34 2.64
N GLU A 437 19.71 6.68 2.40
CA GLU A 437 20.21 5.59 3.25
C GLU A 437 20.32 6.00 4.73
N ARG A 438 20.72 7.25 4.99
CA ARG A 438 20.91 7.79 6.35
C ARG A 438 19.62 7.86 7.17
N ASP A 439 18.48 8.02 6.49
CA ASP A 439 17.16 8.15 7.13
C ASP A 439 16.33 6.87 7.04
N ALA A 440 16.82 5.85 6.33
CA ALA A 440 16.10 4.60 6.10
C ALA A 440 15.58 3.97 7.39
N ARG A 441 16.39 4.00 8.47
CA ARG A 441 16.01 3.45 9.78
C ARG A 441 14.74 4.08 10.39
N LYS A 442 14.42 5.33 10.04
CA LYS A 442 13.20 6.00 10.51
C LYS A 442 11.95 5.33 9.95
N TYR A 443 12.05 4.80 8.73
CA TYR A 443 10.94 4.26 7.94
C TYR A 443 10.93 2.73 7.89
N VAL A 444 12.08 2.07 7.97
CA VAL A 444 12.23 0.61 7.97
C VAL A 444 13.19 0.20 9.09
N THR A 445 12.76 -0.72 9.94
CA THR A 445 13.57 -1.22 11.07
C THR A 445 13.98 -2.67 10.89
N HIS A 446 13.12 -3.47 10.27
CA HIS A 446 13.33 -4.89 10.02
C HIS A 446 13.01 -5.19 8.55
N LEU A 447 13.77 -6.11 7.99
CA LEU A 447 13.57 -6.63 6.65
C LEU A 447 13.44 -8.14 6.74
N VAL A 448 12.30 -8.67 6.30
CA VAL A 448 12.01 -10.10 6.22
C VAL A 448 12.17 -10.53 4.77
N TYR A 449 12.92 -11.60 4.54
CA TYR A 449 13.25 -12.07 3.20
C TYR A 449 13.32 -13.60 3.12
N LEU A 450 13.15 -14.15 1.91
CA LEU A 450 13.20 -15.58 1.65
C LEU A 450 14.63 -16.13 1.65
N ASP A 451 14.77 -17.36 2.13
CA ASP A 451 16.01 -18.13 2.02
C ASP A 451 16.33 -18.47 0.55
N GLY A 452 17.51 -18.05 0.08
CA GLY A 452 18.03 -18.35 -1.25
C GLY A 452 18.96 -19.58 -1.31
N ASP A 453 19.34 -20.15 -0.17
CA ASP A 453 20.46 -21.10 -0.08
C ASP A 453 20.05 -22.58 -0.26
N ASP A 454 18.76 -22.92 -0.38
CA ASP A 454 18.31 -24.29 -0.71
C ASP A 454 18.35 -24.54 -2.23
N VAL A 455 19.53 -24.36 -2.84
CA VAL A 455 19.93 -24.96 -4.13
C VAL A 455 20.86 -26.14 -3.81
N GLU A 456 20.42 -27.04 -2.94
CA GLU A 456 21.05 -28.35 -2.78
C GLU A 456 20.26 -29.36 -3.61
N ASP A 457 20.58 -29.43 -4.91
CA ASP A 457 20.93 -30.70 -5.52
C ASP A 457 21.78 -30.49 -6.77
N GLY A 458 22.90 -31.20 -6.82
CA GLY A 458 24.00 -31.01 -7.75
C GLY A 458 23.59 -31.11 -9.22
N GLY A 459 23.69 -29.99 -9.92
CA GLY A 459 23.63 -29.94 -11.37
C GLY A 459 24.21 -28.62 -11.84
N ALA A 460 25.49 -28.63 -12.20
CA ALA A 460 26.14 -27.52 -12.90
C ALA A 460 25.55 -27.40 -14.32
N HIS A 461 24.29 -27.00 -14.47
CA HIS A 461 23.61 -26.53 -15.68
C HIS A 461 22.20 -26.04 -15.31
N ALA A 462 22.10 -24.84 -14.74
CA ALA A 462 20.87 -24.04 -14.74
C ALA A 462 21.11 -22.76 -15.56
N GLN A 463 21.57 -22.94 -16.80
CA GLN A 463 21.32 -22.00 -17.89
C GLN A 463 20.14 -22.56 -18.68
N SER A 464 18.95 -22.05 -18.41
CA SER A 464 17.73 -22.03 -19.23
C SER A 464 16.50 -22.24 -18.34
N GLY A 465 15.72 -21.18 -18.19
CA GLY A 465 14.50 -21.13 -17.39
C GLY A 465 14.32 -19.71 -16.87
N SER A 466 13.39 -18.99 -17.47
CA SER A 466 12.96 -17.62 -17.17
C SER A 466 12.32 -17.49 -15.78
N GLY A 467 13.03 -17.87 -14.72
CA GLY A 467 12.62 -17.71 -13.33
C GLY A 467 13.17 -16.40 -12.78
N GLU A 468 12.30 -15.41 -12.57
CA GLU A 468 12.63 -14.14 -11.94
C GLU A 468 13.33 -14.37 -10.59
N LEU A 469 14.57 -13.90 -10.46
CA LEU A 469 15.38 -14.05 -9.25
C LEU A 469 14.83 -13.14 -8.14
N ALA A 470 14.88 -13.60 -6.90
CA ALA A 470 14.55 -12.79 -5.73
C ALA A 470 15.53 -11.61 -5.57
N PRO A 471 15.12 -10.47 -4.98
CA PRO A 471 16.01 -9.34 -4.74
C PRO A 471 17.25 -9.75 -3.91
N VAL A 472 18.43 -9.33 -4.34
CA VAL A 472 19.70 -9.62 -3.64
C VAL A 472 19.73 -8.92 -2.28
N VAL A 473 20.06 -9.67 -1.23
CA VAL A 473 20.07 -9.18 0.16
C VAL A 473 21.49 -9.03 0.69
N ASP A 474 22.00 -7.79 0.69
CA ASP A 474 23.25 -7.43 1.36
C ASP A 474 22.99 -7.08 2.84
N LYS A 475 23.24 -8.05 3.73
CA LYS A 475 23.07 -7.89 5.18
C LYS A 475 24.05 -6.88 5.79
N ALA A 476 25.24 -6.73 5.23
CA ALA A 476 26.25 -5.82 5.79
C ALA A 476 25.88 -4.36 5.48
N ALA A 477 25.45 -4.09 4.25
CA ALA A 477 24.92 -2.78 3.86
C ALA A 477 23.67 -2.41 4.67
N LEU A 478 22.68 -3.32 4.75
CA LEU A 478 21.46 -3.11 5.54
C LEU A 478 21.75 -2.94 7.04
N GLY A 479 22.72 -3.70 7.58
CA GLY A 479 23.19 -3.56 8.96
C GLY A 479 23.82 -2.19 9.24
N THR A 480 24.58 -1.65 8.29
CA THR A 480 25.15 -0.29 8.37
C THR A 480 24.07 0.79 8.39
N MET A 481 22.95 0.55 7.70
CA MET A 481 21.74 1.39 7.76
C MET A 481 20.92 1.20 9.05
N GLY A 482 21.32 0.26 9.92
CA GLY A 482 20.67 -0.06 11.19
C GLY A 482 19.37 -0.86 11.03
N ILE A 483 19.27 -1.66 9.96
CA ILE A 483 18.13 -2.52 9.63
C ILE A 483 18.45 -3.95 10.01
N VAL A 484 17.53 -4.59 10.73
CA VAL A 484 17.66 -5.98 11.16
C VAL A 484 17.07 -6.90 10.08
N CYS A 485 17.91 -7.76 9.50
CA CYS A 485 17.47 -8.73 8.50
C CYS A 485 17.03 -10.04 9.16
N VAL A 486 15.84 -10.52 8.82
CA VAL A 486 15.27 -11.77 9.32
C VAL A 486 15.01 -12.71 8.14
N LYS A 487 15.69 -13.85 8.15
CA LYS A 487 15.58 -14.89 7.12
C LYS A 487 14.38 -15.79 7.42
N VAL A 488 13.58 -16.10 6.40
CA VAL A 488 12.41 -17.00 6.49
C VAL A 488 12.46 -18.02 5.36
N LYS A 489 12.07 -19.26 5.63
CA LYS A 489 12.03 -20.32 4.61
C LYS A 489 10.91 -20.09 3.60
N GLY A 490 11.20 -20.45 2.35
CA GLY A 490 10.21 -20.47 1.28
C GLY A 490 9.64 -21.87 1.05
N ARG A 491 8.42 -21.93 0.54
CA ARG A 491 7.81 -23.12 -0.05
C ARG A 491 7.56 -22.86 -1.53
N LEU A 492 7.89 -23.83 -2.38
CA LEU A 492 7.53 -23.77 -3.80
C LEU A 492 6.04 -24.09 -3.94
N ASP A 493 5.28 -23.15 -4.51
CA ASP A 493 3.88 -23.38 -4.85
C ASP A 493 3.75 -23.71 -6.34
N THR A 494 3.43 -24.98 -6.64
CA THR A 494 3.24 -25.50 -8.00
C THR A 494 1.80 -25.37 -8.50
N SER A 495 0.89 -24.76 -7.71
CA SER A 495 -0.54 -24.77 -8.00
C SER A 495 -1.02 -23.79 -9.07
N ARG A 496 -0.17 -22.83 -9.50
CA ARG A 496 -0.60 -21.76 -10.42
C ARG A 496 0.13 -21.69 -11.76
N ASP A 497 1.41 -22.08 -11.85
CA ASP A 497 2.17 -21.94 -13.09
C ASP A 497 3.21 -23.05 -13.25
N ALA A 498 3.50 -23.43 -14.49
CA ALA A 498 4.52 -24.42 -14.87
C ALA A 498 5.98 -24.00 -14.51
N GLY A 499 6.16 -22.89 -13.78
CA GLY A 499 7.44 -22.39 -13.25
C GLY A 499 7.54 -22.28 -11.73
N GLY A 500 6.46 -22.54 -10.96
CA GLY A 500 6.47 -22.57 -9.49
C GLY A 500 6.89 -21.27 -8.79
N VAL A 501 5.94 -20.51 -8.22
CA VAL A 501 6.28 -19.29 -7.45
C VAL A 501 6.69 -19.65 -6.02
N ARG A 502 7.85 -19.18 -5.55
CA ARG A 502 8.25 -19.32 -4.15
C ARG A 502 7.41 -18.41 -3.27
N ARG A 503 6.80 -18.96 -2.21
CA ARG A 503 6.04 -18.21 -1.20
C ARG A 503 6.66 -18.41 0.17
N TYR A 504 6.45 -17.47 1.08
CA TYR A 504 6.86 -17.63 2.47
C TYR A 504 6.15 -18.84 3.09
N GLU A 505 6.86 -19.64 3.87
CA GLU A 505 6.21 -20.65 4.70
C GLU A 505 5.45 -19.96 5.85
N GLU A 506 4.16 -20.27 6.00
CA GLU A 506 3.27 -19.52 6.90
C GLU A 506 3.70 -19.62 8.36
N GLY A 507 4.13 -20.79 8.83
CA GLY A 507 4.52 -21.01 10.23
C GLY A 507 5.77 -20.23 10.63
N GLU A 508 6.81 -20.28 9.81
CA GLU A 508 8.08 -19.58 9.97
C GLU A 508 7.89 -18.06 9.86
N LEU A 509 7.02 -17.60 8.96
CA LEU A 509 6.72 -16.17 8.85
C LEU A 509 5.97 -15.66 10.09
N ILE A 510 4.99 -16.42 10.60
CA ILE A 510 4.31 -16.09 11.87
C ILE A 510 5.34 -16.02 13.00
N ALA A 511 6.20 -17.03 13.14
CA ALA A 511 7.21 -17.07 14.19
C ALA A 511 8.25 -15.93 14.06
N ALA A 512 8.62 -15.56 12.83
CA ALA A 512 9.51 -14.42 12.58
C ALA A 512 8.85 -13.09 12.99
N LEU A 513 7.62 -12.85 12.57
CA LEU A 513 6.87 -11.63 12.92
C LEU A 513 6.60 -11.56 14.43
N GLU A 514 6.20 -12.65 15.07
CA GLU A 514 6.00 -12.73 16.52
C GLU A 514 7.28 -12.40 17.29
N ARG A 515 8.44 -12.94 16.88
CA ARG A 515 9.74 -12.60 17.51
C ARG A 515 10.06 -11.11 17.39
N ILE A 516 9.88 -10.52 16.21
CA ILE A 516 10.10 -9.08 15.99
C ILE A 516 9.20 -8.26 16.92
N LEU A 517 7.94 -8.65 17.02
CA LEU A 517 6.94 -8.03 17.87
C LEU A 517 7.25 -8.20 19.37
N GLU A 518 7.76 -9.35 19.82
CA GLU A 518 8.09 -9.60 21.22
C GLU A 518 9.31 -8.80 21.71
N ILE A 519 10.33 -8.65 20.86
CA ILE A 519 11.55 -7.89 21.18
C ILE A 519 11.22 -6.41 21.45
N HIS A 520 10.18 -5.88 20.82
CA HIS A 520 9.79 -4.47 20.92
C HIS A 520 8.65 -4.23 21.92
N GLY A 521 7.70 -5.16 22.05
CA GLY A 521 6.59 -5.08 23.02
C GLY A 521 7.04 -5.32 24.47
N ARG A 522 8.11 -6.07 24.68
CA ARG A 522 8.82 -6.14 25.97
C ARG A 522 10.16 -5.45 25.78
N GLY A 523 10.24 -4.16 26.08
CA GLY A 523 11.51 -3.42 26.03
C GLY A 523 12.67 -4.30 26.54
N LEU A 524 13.80 -4.27 25.82
CA LEU A 524 14.98 -5.15 25.87
C LEU A 524 15.39 -5.70 27.27
N LYS A 525 14.95 -5.07 28.35
CA LYS A 525 15.13 -5.47 29.75
C LYS A 525 14.45 -6.79 30.15
N ALA A 526 13.34 -7.22 29.55
CA ALA A 526 12.63 -8.43 30.02
C ALA A 526 13.18 -9.74 29.42
N VAL A 527 13.72 -9.71 28.21
CA VAL A 527 14.31 -10.90 27.56
C VAL A 527 15.62 -11.28 28.23
N LEU A 528 16.40 -10.31 28.71
CA LEU A 528 17.59 -10.55 29.53
C LEU A 528 17.28 -11.06 30.95
N ALA A 529 16.06 -10.83 31.46
CA ALA A 529 15.66 -11.27 32.80
C ALA A 529 15.15 -12.73 32.86
N LYS A 530 14.81 -13.35 31.73
CA LYS A 530 14.32 -14.74 31.68
C LYS A 530 15.41 -15.80 31.48
N THR A 531 16.66 -15.41 31.23
CA THR A 531 17.77 -16.35 30.98
C THR A 531 18.59 -16.68 32.23
N ILE A 532 18.23 -16.16 33.41
CA ILE A 532 18.90 -16.49 34.67
C ILE A 532 17.86 -16.80 35.74
N THR A 533 17.51 -18.07 35.89
CA THR A 533 16.90 -18.58 37.12
C THR A 533 18.01 -18.98 38.11
N PRO A 534 17.97 -18.55 39.37
CA PRO A 534 19.07 -18.75 40.32
C PRO A 534 19.12 -20.14 40.97
N ASP A 535 18.62 -21.20 40.30
CA ASP A 535 18.43 -22.53 40.92
C ASP A 535 19.22 -23.69 40.28
N LYS A 536 20.21 -23.40 39.43
CA LYS A 536 21.12 -24.43 38.91
C LYS A 536 22.58 -23.97 38.89
N LEU A 537 23.14 -23.73 40.07
CA LEU A 537 24.60 -23.69 40.28
C LEU A 537 24.98 -24.86 41.20
N ARG A 538 25.25 -26.03 40.61
CA ARG A 538 26.09 -27.06 41.25
C ARG A 538 27.52 -26.94 40.69
N PRO A 539 28.55 -27.07 41.53
CA PRO A 539 29.93 -27.00 41.08
C PRO A 539 30.36 -28.40 40.61
N ALA A 540 30.64 -28.56 39.32
CA ALA A 540 31.41 -29.71 38.85
C ALA A 540 32.12 -29.37 37.54
N ASN A 541 33.41 -29.07 37.69
CA ASN A 541 34.54 -29.56 36.90
C ASN A 541 34.34 -29.81 35.38
N HIS A 542 35.12 -29.05 34.60
CA HIS A 542 35.55 -29.31 33.22
C HIS A 542 34.48 -29.40 32.13
N ALA A 543 34.20 -28.28 31.46
CA ALA A 543 34.19 -28.15 29.99
C ALA A 543 33.69 -26.74 29.59
N CYS A 544 34.51 -26.01 28.86
CA CYS A 544 34.10 -24.80 28.15
C CYS A 544 33.12 -25.17 27.03
N LEU A 545 31.87 -24.73 27.09
CA LEU A 545 30.98 -24.62 25.94
C LEU A 545 30.94 -23.15 25.52
N PHE A 546 31.81 -22.79 24.58
CA PHE A 546 31.72 -21.54 23.85
C PHE A 546 30.58 -21.64 22.84
N TYR A 547 29.49 -20.90 23.04
CA TYR A 547 28.59 -20.57 21.94
C TYR A 547 29.25 -19.45 21.12
N LYS A 548 29.63 -19.80 19.88
CA LYS A 548 30.30 -18.94 18.91
C LYS A 548 29.31 -17.89 18.41
N TYR A 549 29.32 -16.68 18.98
CA TYR A 549 28.84 -15.49 18.29
C TYR A 549 30.02 -14.95 17.47
N GLU A 550 30.00 -15.18 16.15
CA GLU A 550 30.91 -14.51 15.23
C GLU A 550 30.49 -13.05 15.08
N THR A 551 30.97 -12.22 16.00
CA THR A 551 31.08 -10.78 15.80
C THR A 551 32.53 -10.47 15.50
N THR A 552 32.86 -10.19 14.24
CA THR A 552 34.15 -9.63 13.82
C THR A 552 34.22 -8.15 14.19
N ALA A 553 34.38 -7.87 15.48
CA ALA A 553 34.81 -6.55 15.96
C ALA A 553 35.77 -6.77 17.13
N ALA A 554 37.04 -6.45 16.92
CA ALA A 554 38.08 -6.54 17.95
C ALA A 554 37.82 -5.50 19.05
N TRP A 555 37.51 -5.95 20.26
CA TRP A 555 37.48 -5.09 21.45
C TRP A 555 38.89 -5.04 22.08
N PRO A 556 39.40 -3.87 22.49
CA PRO A 556 40.71 -3.77 23.13
C PRO A 556 40.72 -4.41 24.53
N LEU A 557 41.82 -5.12 24.81
CA LEU A 557 42.15 -5.89 26.03
C LEU A 557 42.09 -5.11 27.37
N SER A 558 41.80 -3.81 27.35
CA SER A 558 41.71 -2.95 28.54
C SER A 558 40.37 -3.07 29.28
N PHE A 559 39.30 -3.57 28.63
CA PHE A 559 37.97 -3.68 29.26
C PHE A 559 37.82 -4.92 30.14
N ALA A 560 38.56 -6.00 29.85
CA ALA A 560 38.50 -7.25 30.61
C ALA A 560 39.16 -7.15 32.01
N ARG A 561 40.07 -6.19 32.21
CA ARG A 561 40.80 -6.03 33.48
C ARG A 561 40.00 -5.32 34.57
N VAL A 562 39.04 -4.48 34.19
CA VAL A 562 38.20 -3.72 35.15
C VAL A 562 37.16 -4.61 35.82
N MET A 563 36.67 -5.64 35.12
CA MET A 563 35.71 -6.60 35.67
C MET A 563 36.35 -7.65 36.60
N TRP A 564 37.65 -7.89 36.47
CA TRP A 564 38.39 -8.85 37.31
C TRP A 564 38.75 -8.28 38.69
N GLU A 565 38.99 -6.97 38.81
CA GLU A 565 39.35 -6.35 40.09
C GLU A 565 38.15 -5.93 40.95
N ALA A 566 36.97 -5.69 40.36
CA ALA A 566 35.75 -5.40 41.12
C ALA A 566 35.21 -6.61 41.92
N GLY A 567 35.64 -7.84 41.59
CA GLY A 567 35.19 -9.08 42.23
C GLY A 567 35.90 -9.46 43.54
N LYS A 568 36.81 -8.62 44.07
CA LYS A 568 37.61 -8.94 45.27
C LYS A 568 37.27 -8.14 46.54
N VAL A 569 36.21 -7.34 46.56
CA VAL A 569 35.85 -6.57 47.76
C VAL A 569 34.46 -6.96 48.27
N GLY A 570 34.42 -7.59 49.45
CA GLY A 570 33.27 -7.54 50.37
C GLY A 570 32.26 -8.70 50.31
N LYS A 571 32.58 -9.83 50.95
CA LYS A 571 31.56 -10.65 51.61
C LYS A 571 31.07 -9.90 52.85
N ASN A 572 29.87 -9.35 52.84
CA ASN A 572 28.91 -9.38 53.97
C ASN A 572 27.68 -8.49 53.70
N GLN A 573 26.52 -9.09 53.95
CA GLN A 573 25.20 -8.50 54.21
C GLN A 573 24.47 -7.75 53.07
N GLY A 574 23.32 -8.33 52.69
CA GLY A 574 22.01 -7.68 52.66
C GLY A 574 21.78 -6.44 51.78
N HIS A 575 20.81 -6.55 50.88
CA HIS A 575 20.14 -5.50 50.10
C HIS A 575 20.91 -4.89 48.92
N TRP A 576 20.41 -5.12 47.71
CA TRP A 576 20.67 -4.24 46.56
C TRP A 576 19.34 -3.81 45.92
N LEU A 577 18.94 -2.60 46.27
CA LEU A 577 18.07 -1.74 45.48
C LEU A 577 18.85 -1.21 44.27
N LEU A 578 18.12 -1.11 43.15
CA LEU A 578 18.35 -0.34 41.93
C LEU A 578 19.44 0.76 42.00
N PHE A 579 20.47 0.65 41.14
CA PHE A 579 21.18 1.81 40.57
C PHE A 579 21.65 1.48 39.15
N PHE A 580 20.99 2.04 38.14
CA PHE A 580 21.55 2.22 36.80
C PHE A 580 21.13 3.60 36.33
N ASP A 581 21.99 4.58 36.61
CA ASP A 581 21.91 5.91 35.99
C ASP A 581 23.32 6.52 35.92
N VAL A 582 24.14 6.07 34.95
CA VAL A 582 25.39 6.76 34.55
C VAL A 582 25.69 6.51 33.08
N VAL A 583 25.04 7.27 32.18
CA VAL A 583 25.71 7.89 31.01
C VAL A 583 24.97 9.20 30.70
N ARG A 584 25.08 10.18 31.60
CA ARG A 584 24.74 11.57 31.28
C ARG A 584 25.51 12.57 32.13
N ALA A 585 26.84 12.46 32.18
CA ALA A 585 27.69 13.52 32.72
C ALA A 585 29.17 13.37 32.31
N THR A 586 29.48 13.50 31.02
CA THR A 586 30.85 13.80 30.56
C THR A 586 30.83 15.07 29.74
N LYS A 587 30.50 16.19 30.40
CA LYS A 587 30.89 17.55 30.03
C LYS A 587 30.40 18.54 31.09
N MET A 588 31.11 18.61 32.22
CA MET A 588 31.25 19.78 33.11
C MET A 588 31.84 19.30 34.44
N GLY A 589 32.79 20.05 35.01
CA GLY A 589 33.22 19.86 36.39
C GLY A 589 34.71 19.56 36.60
N ARG A 590 35.59 20.42 36.08
CA ARG A 590 36.82 20.73 36.82
C ARG A 590 36.45 21.67 37.97
N ARG A 591 37.08 21.44 39.13
CA ARG A 591 37.15 22.26 40.36
C ARG A 591 36.08 21.98 41.42
N PHE A 592 36.56 22.07 42.67
CA PHE A 592 35.88 21.92 43.97
C PHE A 592 35.72 20.45 44.39
N PHE A 593 36.31 19.92 45.47
CA PHE A 593 36.78 20.48 46.73
C PHE A 593 37.96 19.65 47.27
N ALA A 594 38.95 20.34 47.84
CA ALA A 594 39.93 19.77 48.76
C ALA A 594 39.58 20.25 50.18
N GLY A 595 39.80 19.38 51.17
CA GLY A 595 39.85 19.76 52.59
C GLY A 595 38.56 19.52 53.36
N CYS A 596 38.53 18.47 54.17
CA CYS A 596 38.60 18.58 55.63
C CYS A 596 38.52 17.18 56.27
N THR A 597 39.56 16.89 57.05
CA THR A 597 39.74 15.86 58.10
C THR A 597 39.52 14.40 57.75
#